data_AF-A0A0D2M0S5-F1
#
_entry.id   AF-A0A0D2M0S5-F1
#
_cell.length_a   1.000
_cell.length_b   1.000
_cell.length_c   1.000
_cell.angle_alpha   90.00
_cell.angle_beta   90.00
_cell.angle_gamma   90.00
#
_symmetry.space_group_name_H-M   'P 1'
#
loop_
_entity.id
_entity.type
_entity.pdbx_description
1 polymer ?
#
loop_
_entity_poly.entity_id
_entity_poly.type
_entity_poly.pdbx_seq_one_letter_code
_entity_poly.pdbx_strand_id
1 'polypeptide(L)' 'AGALEKLEGFASHHGPDFYGLPRNSGTVTLVQRPWIIPEHYGFGSSTVVPMWAGQEIGWDVEA' A
#
# COMPACT_ATOMS: atom_id res chain seq x y z
N ALA A 1 -5.26 -11.59 13.13
CA ALA A 1 -6.05 -11.02 12.01
C ALA A 1 -7.35 -10.43 12.58
N GLY A 2 -7.96 -9.45 11.92
CA GLY A 2 -9.21 -8.80 12.38
C GLY A 2 -9.01 -7.44 13.04
N ALA A 3 -8.19 -6.58 12.44
CA ALA A 3 -7.95 -5.20 12.90
C ALA A 3 -7.94 -4.20 11.72
N LEU A 4 -8.66 -4.52 10.64
CA LEU A 4 -8.67 -3.71 9.42
C LEU A 4 -9.24 -2.31 9.68
N GLU A 5 -10.16 -2.19 10.63
CA GLU A 5 -10.73 -0.93 11.10
C GLU A 5 -9.70 0.03 11.72
N LYS A 6 -8.53 -0.49 12.12
CA LYS A 6 -7.43 0.32 12.67
C LYS A 6 -6.44 0.79 11.60
N LEU A 7 -6.57 0.31 10.35
CA LEU A 7 -5.60 0.54 9.30
C LEU A 7 -5.49 2.03 8.93
N GLU A 8 -6.61 2.73 8.78
CA GLU A 8 -6.60 4.17 8.43
C GLU A 8 -5.85 4.99 9.49
N GLY A 9 -6.13 4.70 10.76
CA GLY A 9 -5.36 5.27 11.85
C GLY A 9 -3.87 5.05 11.64
N PHE A 10 -3.45 3.78 11.57
CA PHE A 10 -2.05 3.38 11.47
C PHE A 10 -1.32 3.98 10.26
N ALA A 11 -1.94 3.91 9.07
CA ALA A 11 -1.31 4.28 7.81
C ALA A 11 -1.44 5.78 7.46
N SER A 12 -2.37 6.52 8.07
CA SER A 12 -2.72 7.88 7.62
C SER A 12 -2.87 8.94 8.71
N HIS A 13 -3.15 8.58 9.97
CA HIS A 13 -3.39 9.57 11.05
C HIS A 13 -2.24 9.70 12.05
N HIS A 14 -1.78 8.59 12.64
CA HIS A 14 -0.86 8.67 13.79
C HIS A 14 0.50 9.28 13.41
N GLY A 15 0.97 9.08 12.18
CA GLY A 15 2.18 9.70 11.65
C GLY A 15 2.09 11.24 11.64
N PRO A 16 1.22 11.85 10.81
CA PRO A 16 1.11 13.31 10.75
C PRO A 16 0.78 13.94 12.11
N ASP A 17 -0.07 13.30 12.93
CA ASP A 17 -0.39 13.80 14.28
C ASP A 17 0.87 13.87 15.18
N PHE A 18 1.71 12.83 15.14
CA PHE A 18 2.96 12.78 15.91
C PHE A 18 3.97 13.83 15.43
N TYR A 19 4.05 14.04 14.11
CA TYR A 19 5.00 14.97 13.50
C TYR A 19 4.48 16.42 13.40
N GLY A 20 3.25 16.69 13.82
CA GLY A 20 2.64 18.03 13.70
C GLY A 20 2.39 18.47 12.25
N LEU A 21 2.17 17.51 11.35
CA LEU A 21 1.87 17.74 9.94
C LEU A 21 0.35 17.65 9.68
N PRO A 22 -0.18 18.32 8.65
CA PRO A 22 -1.59 18.18 8.29
C PRO A 22 -1.90 16.75 7.82
N ARG A 23 -3.09 16.26 8.14
CA ARG A 23 -3.61 15.01 7.59
C ARG A 23 -3.94 15.17 6.11
N ASN A 24 -3.77 14.10 5.34
CA ASN A 24 -4.18 14.08 3.93
C ASN A 24 -5.72 14.25 3.82
N SER A 25 -6.17 14.96 2.77
CA SER A 25 -7.59 15.13 2.46
C SER A 25 -8.11 14.20 1.36
N GLY A 26 -7.19 13.57 0.62
CA GLY A 26 -7.51 12.56 -0.38
C GLY A 26 -7.84 11.21 0.24
N THR A 27 -8.41 10.32 -0.56
CA THR A 27 -8.71 8.94 -0.18
C THR A 27 -8.18 7.99 -1.24
N VAL A 28 -7.93 6.75 -0.85
CA VAL A 28 -7.64 5.62 -1.74
C VAL A 28 -8.54 4.45 -1.32
N THR A 29 -8.88 3.58 -2.25
CA THR A 29 -9.75 2.44 -1.97
C THR A 29 -8.95 1.14 -1.98
N LEU A 30 -8.93 0.42 -0.87
CA LEU A 30 -8.43 -0.96 -0.83
C LEU A 30 -9.53 -1.90 -1.31
N VAL A 31 -9.26 -2.62 -2.39
CA VAL A 31 -10.17 -3.62 -2.97
C VAL A 31 -9.66 -5.01 -2.68
N GLN A 32 -10.52 -5.87 -2.13
CA GLN A 32 -10.17 -7.26 -1.87
C GLN A 32 -10.21 -8.07 -3.17
N ARG A 33 -9.14 -7.94 -3.96
CA ARG A 33 -8.97 -8.57 -5.26
C ARG A 33 -7.62 -9.29 -5.32
N PRO A 34 -7.60 -10.62 -5.53
CA PRO A 34 -6.36 -11.35 -5.76
C PRO A 34 -5.63 -10.84 -7.00
N TRP A 35 -4.33 -10.62 -6.90
CA TRP A 35 -3.47 -10.29 -8.04
C TRP A 35 -2.04 -10.76 -7.81
N ILE A 36 -1.32 -11.01 -8.91
CA ILE A 36 0.06 -11.48 -8.89
C ILE A 36 1.00 -10.28 -8.98
N ILE A 37 1.94 -10.19 -8.05
CA ILE A 37 2.98 -9.17 -8.08
C ILE A 37 3.96 -9.48 -9.23
N PRO A 38 4.23 -8.53 -10.14
CA PRO A 38 5.21 -8.71 -11.21
C PRO A 38 6.58 -9.17 -10.69
N GLU A 39 7.26 -10.02 -11.47
CA GLU A 39 8.61 -10.51 -11.13
C GLU A 39 9.64 -9.36 -11.06
N HIS A 40 9.44 -8.34 -11.90
CA HIS A 40 10.33 -7.19 -12.00
C HIS A 40 9.58 -5.93 -12.38
N TYR A 41 10.09 -4.78 -11.92
CA TYR A 41 9.75 -3.45 -12.43
C TYR A 41 10.96 -2.82 -13.10
N GLY A 42 10.72 -1.99 -14.12
CA GLY A 42 11.76 -1.16 -14.72
C GLY A 42 12.18 -0.02 -13.79
N PHE A 43 13.48 0.26 -13.72
CA PHE A 43 14.06 1.35 -12.93
C PHE A 43 15.17 2.04 -13.72
N GLY A 44 14.77 2.91 -14.65
CA GLY A 44 15.71 3.54 -15.58
C GLY A 44 16.36 2.50 -16.50
N SER A 45 17.69 2.35 -16.43
CA SER A 45 18.45 1.34 -17.18
C SER A 45 18.59 0.00 -16.48
N SER A 46 18.03 -0.16 -15.28
CA SER A 46 18.07 -1.41 -14.50
C SER A 46 16.67 -1.93 -14.18
N THR A 47 16.62 -3.06 -13.46
CA THR A 47 15.39 -3.70 -12.98
C THR A 47 15.40 -3.82 -11.47
N VAL A 48 14.22 -3.72 -10.85
CA VAL A 48 14.02 -3.97 -9.41
C VAL A 48 13.13 -5.19 -9.24
N VAL A 49 13.54 -6.09 -8.35
CA VAL A 49 12.70 -7.20 -7.89
C VAL A 49 11.88 -6.67 -6.71
N PRO A 50 10.53 -6.58 -6.82
CA PRO A 50 9.70 -6.13 -5.71
C PRO A 50 9.62 -7.18 -4.61
N MET A 51 9.23 -6.73 -3.41
CA MET A 51 8.86 -7.65 -2.35
C MET A 51 7.69 -8.53 -2.83
N TRP A 52 7.82 -9.85 -2.60
CA TRP A 52 6.84 -10.87 -2.99
C TRP A 52 6.62 -11.02 -4.51
N ALA A 53 7.64 -10.72 -5.32
CA ALA A 53 7.69 -11.04 -6.75
C ALA A 53 7.15 -12.45 -7.08
N GLY A 54 6.27 -12.51 -8.09
CA GLY A 54 5.64 -13.76 -8.56
C GLY A 54 4.57 -14.34 -7.63
N GLN A 55 4.34 -13.75 -6.44
CA GLN A 55 3.34 -14.23 -5.49
C GLN A 55 1.98 -13.55 -5.70
N GLU A 56 0.91 -14.27 -5.38
CA GLU A 56 -0.44 -13.72 -5.32
C GLU A 56 -0.70 -13.05 -3.95
N ILE A 57 -1.31 -11.87 -3.97
CA ILE A 57 -1.80 -11.17 -2.77
C ILE A 57 -3.27 -10.81 -2.90
N GLY A 58 -3.98 -10.71 -1.78
CA GLY A 58 -5.45 -10.58 -1.77
C GLY A 58 -6.01 -9.16 -1.78
N TRP A 59 -5.17 -8.12 -1.78
CA TRP A 59 -5.61 -6.73 -1.74
C TRP A 59 -4.89 -5.90 -2.81
N ASP A 60 -5.66 -5.04 -3.47
CA ASP A 60 -5.20 -4.09 -4.47
C ASP A 60 -5.63 -2.67 -4.07
N VAL A 61 -4.98 -1.65 -4.62
CA VAL A 61 -5.29 -0.23 -4.39
C VAL A 61 -5.87 0.37 -5.66
N GLU A 62 -7.08 0.89 -5.59
CA GLU A 62 -7.68 1.73 -6.63
C GLU A 62 -7.60 3.21 -6.19
N ALA A 63 -7.07 4.06 -7.08
CA ALA A 63 -6.98 5.51 -6.91
C ALA A 63 -8.07 6.21 -7.73
#